data_AF-A0A968HPE7-F1
#
_entry.id   AF-A0A968HPE7-F1
#
_cell.length_a   1.000
_cell.length_b   1.000
_cell.length_c   1.000
_cell.angle_alpha   90.00
_cell.angle_beta   90.00
_cell.angle_gamma   90.00
#
_symmetry.space_group_name_H-M   'P 1'
#
loop_
_entity.id
_entity.type
_entity.pdbx_description
1 polymer ?
#
loop_
_entity_poly.entity_id
_entity_poly.type
_entity_poly.pdbx_seq_one_letter_code
_entity_poly.pdbx_strand_id
1 'polypeptide(L)'
;MDRSKLLPYLPALLSLSLLPACNPKGEDGDDEIGDTGTETTDTTGTETAETSETSETAETTDTGIEEPDPLVDWPTLPCDSLVPEYCTYPFPNNVFTAADSATVTGRRLALATDSLPIHKNGTKTESGPFNELDGFSPGLAMLTYLPNASTTGLPTWLDIDASLADDSPTVVLNAETGERVAHFAEIDVSLPNEDDGTFMIRPVERLADNTRYIVAIRNVQNKDARRSSRARA
;
A
#
# COMPACT_ATOMS: atom_id res chain seq x y z
N MET A 1 17.26 -63.25 -13.41
CA MET A 1 18.46 -63.00 -14.22
C MET A 1 18.85 -61.55 -14.03
N ASP A 2 19.94 -61.26 -13.32
CA ASP A 2 21.30 -61.08 -13.88
C ASP A 2 21.37 -59.74 -14.65
N ARG A 3 22.23 -58.76 -14.38
CA ARG A 3 23.34 -58.58 -13.44
C ARG A 3 23.81 -57.13 -13.59
N SER A 4 24.29 -56.54 -12.49
CA SER A 4 25.58 -55.81 -12.43
C SER A 4 25.74 -54.47 -13.17
N LYS A 5 25.97 -53.38 -12.41
CA LYS A 5 27.31 -52.76 -12.16
C LYS A 5 27.42 -51.45 -12.99
N LEU A 6 27.99 -50.31 -12.59
CA LEU A 6 28.97 -49.88 -11.59
C LEU A 6 28.84 -48.33 -11.44
N LEU A 7 28.86 -47.80 -10.22
CA LEU A 7 29.51 -46.49 -9.90
C LEU A 7 31.04 -46.71 -9.96
N PRO A 8 31.97 -45.72 -10.15
CA PRO A 8 32.07 -44.51 -9.28
C PRO A 8 32.83 -43.24 -9.82
N TYR A 9 32.71 -42.13 -9.06
CA TYR A 9 33.75 -41.17 -8.59
C TYR A 9 34.51 -40.13 -9.49
N LEU A 10 34.38 -38.85 -9.03
CA LEU A 10 35.37 -37.75 -8.82
C LEU A 10 36.01 -36.99 -10.03
N PRO A 11 36.53 -35.73 -9.88
CA PRO A 11 36.77 -34.98 -8.64
C PRO A 11 36.37 -33.50 -8.57
N ALA A 12 36.51 -32.99 -7.34
CA ALA A 12 36.42 -31.63 -6.86
C ALA A 12 37.34 -30.62 -7.59
N LEU A 13 36.87 -29.37 -7.70
CA LEU A 13 37.74 -28.20 -7.76
C LEU A 13 37.26 -27.14 -6.76
N LEU A 14 38.08 -27.03 -5.73
CA LEU A 14 38.13 -26.05 -4.66
C LEU A 14 38.64 -24.73 -5.25
N SER A 15 37.86 -23.65 -5.21
CA SER A 15 38.37 -22.28 -5.44
C SER A 15 38.28 -21.47 -4.15
N LEU A 16 39.47 -21.25 -3.58
CA LEU A 16 39.77 -20.51 -2.37
C LEU A 16 40.49 -19.22 -2.79
N SER A 17 39.94 -18.05 -2.44
CA SER A 17 40.64 -16.75 -2.18
C SER A 17 39.72 -15.56 -2.50
N LEU A 18 39.66 -14.41 -1.81
CA LEU A 18 40.32 -13.87 -0.62
C LEU A 18 39.49 -12.62 -0.23
N LEU A 19 39.09 -12.45 1.04
CA LEU A 19 38.56 -11.20 1.58
C LEU A 19 39.71 -10.44 2.27
N PRO A 20 39.92 -9.14 2.04
CA PRO A 20 40.74 -8.33 2.93
C PRO A 20 39.88 -7.83 4.10
N ALA A 21 40.09 -8.41 5.28
CA ALA A 21 39.86 -7.73 6.54
C ALA A 21 41.11 -6.91 6.87
N CYS A 22 40.95 -5.63 7.20
CA CYS A 22 41.94 -4.88 7.94
C CYS A 22 41.29 -4.28 9.20
N ASN A 23 42.06 -4.39 10.28
CA ASN A 23 41.67 -4.49 11.68
C ASN A 23 41.55 -3.11 12.38
N PRO A 24 40.82 -3.00 13.50
CA PRO A 24 40.76 -1.81 14.34
C PRO A 24 42.02 -1.65 15.24
N LYS A 25 42.29 -0.39 15.61
CA LYS A 25 43.07 0.09 16.76
C LYS A 25 42.37 1.39 17.19
N GLY A 26 41.90 1.60 18.41
CA GLY A 26 42.50 1.32 19.72
C GLY A 26 42.83 2.68 20.34
N GLU A 27 42.07 3.09 21.37
CA GLU A 27 42.55 3.49 22.73
C GLU A 27 42.18 4.98 22.91
N ASP A 28 41.77 5.57 24.04
CA ASP A 28 41.45 5.22 25.44
C ASP A 28 40.65 6.43 26.01
N GLY A 29 40.02 6.34 27.19
CA GLY A 29 39.51 7.53 27.90
C GLY A 29 38.22 7.38 28.71
N ASP A 30 38.24 6.45 29.67
CA ASP A 30 37.82 6.53 31.08
C ASP A 30 37.01 7.75 31.60
N ASP A 31 35.96 7.38 32.35
CA ASP A 31 35.40 7.96 33.60
C ASP A 31 34.98 9.44 33.67
N GLU A 32 33.69 9.71 33.90
CA GLU A 32 33.18 10.07 35.24
C GLU A 32 31.65 10.25 35.27
N ILE A 33 31.05 9.76 36.35
CA ILE A 33 29.68 10.05 36.81
C ILE A 33 29.75 11.31 37.66
N GLY A 34 28.93 12.32 37.34
CA GLY A 34 28.79 13.56 38.11
C GLY A 34 27.33 13.99 38.25
N ASP A 35 26.84 13.93 39.48
CA ASP A 35 25.50 14.24 39.96
C ASP A 35 25.26 15.76 40.15
N THR A 36 23.97 16.08 40.27
CA THR A 36 23.31 17.22 40.94
C THR A 36 23.45 18.65 40.39
N GLY A 37 22.30 19.33 40.33
CA GLY A 37 22.26 20.80 40.25
C GLY A 37 20.91 21.39 39.86
N THR A 38 19.93 21.28 40.74
CA THR A 38 18.68 22.05 40.73
C THR A 38 18.93 23.55 40.71
N GLU A 39 18.21 24.30 39.87
CA GLU A 39 17.72 25.63 40.27
C GLU A 39 16.43 25.98 39.52
N THR A 40 15.38 26.21 40.30
CA THR A 40 14.08 26.77 39.90
C THR A 40 13.91 28.05 40.69
N THR A 41 13.64 29.16 40.03
CA THR A 41 12.88 30.31 40.56
C THR A 41 12.30 31.04 39.34
N ASP A 42 11.01 30.96 39.05
CA ASP A 42 9.87 31.59 39.72
C ASP A 42 9.62 33.02 39.21
N THR A 43 8.52 33.21 38.48
CA THR A 43 7.78 34.48 38.47
C THR A 43 6.31 34.18 38.22
N THR A 44 5.56 34.37 39.30
CA THR A 44 4.10 34.35 39.43
C THR A 44 3.42 35.45 38.60
N GLY A 45 2.24 35.13 38.07
CA GLY A 45 1.28 36.07 37.49
C GLY A 45 -0.08 35.42 37.32
N THR A 46 -0.81 35.25 38.43
CA THR A 46 -2.21 34.82 38.47
C THR A 46 -3.13 35.98 38.11
N GLU A 47 -4.03 35.78 37.15
CA GLU A 47 -5.36 36.38 37.18
C GLU A 47 -6.38 35.36 36.66
N THR A 48 -7.32 35.01 37.55
CA THR A 48 -8.50 34.21 37.29
C THR A 48 -9.60 35.12 36.77
N ALA A 49 -10.21 34.76 35.64
CA ALA A 49 -11.54 35.21 35.28
C ALA A 49 -12.34 34.00 34.81
N GLU A 50 -13.25 33.53 35.67
CA GLU A 50 -14.36 32.68 35.30
C GLU A 50 -15.30 33.47 34.37
N THR A 51 -15.62 32.90 33.22
CA THR A 51 -16.84 33.26 32.48
C THR A 51 -17.48 31.97 32.00
N SER A 52 -18.64 31.66 32.59
CA SER A 52 -19.58 30.65 32.13
C SER A 52 -20.29 31.16 30.87
N GLU A 53 -20.21 30.42 29.76
CA GLU A 53 -21.14 30.58 28.64
C GLU A 53 -21.59 29.20 28.13
N THR A 54 -22.83 28.89 28.52
CA THR A 54 -23.90 28.17 27.82
C THR A 54 -23.52 27.35 26.58
N SER A 55 -23.67 26.04 26.70
CA SER A 55 -23.84 25.10 25.58
C SER A 55 -25.12 25.41 24.80
N GLU A 56 -24.98 25.88 23.56
CA GLU A 56 -26.00 25.71 22.53
C GLU A 56 -25.63 24.48 21.70
N THR A 57 -26.36 23.39 21.93
CA THR A 57 -26.36 22.21 21.08
C THR A 57 -26.94 22.61 19.73
N ALA A 58 -26.09 22.86 18.75
CA ALA A 58 -26.49 22.92 17.35
C ALA A 58 -26.91 21.51 16.93
N GLU A 59 -28.22 21.28 16.90
CA GLU A 59 -28.85 20.10 16.33
C GLU A 59 -28.58 20.11 14.82
N THR A 60 -27.45 19.53 14.44
CA THR A 60 -27.14 19.26 13.03
C THR A 60 -28.11 18.18 12.60
N THR A 61 -29.12 18.56 11.83
CA THR A 61 -30.01 17.62 11.17
C THR A 61 -29.15 16.88 10.13
N ASP A 62 -28.63 15.73 10.54
CA ASP A 62 -28.01 14.73 9.70
C ASP A 62 -29.09 14.22 8.75
N THR A 63 -29.22 14.88 7.59
CA THR A 63 -29.88 14.28 6.44
C THR A 63 -28.92 13.24 5.89
N GLY A 64 -28.78 12.15 6.64
CA GLY A 64 -27.98 11.00 6.27
C GLY A 64 -28.43 10.56 4.88
N ILE A 65 -27.54 10.70 3.91
CA ILE A 65 -27.72 10.02 2.63
C ILE A 65 -27.66 8.54 2.99
N GLU A 66 -28.79 7.85 2.89
CA GLU A 66 -28.84 6.40 3.06
C GLU A 66 -27.95 5.78 1.98
N GLU A 67 -26.74 5.38 2.38
CA GLU A 67 -25.80 4.72 1.48
C GLU A 67 -26.43 3.38 1.10
N PRO A 68 -26.65 3.11 -0.21
CA PRO A 68 -27.28 1.87 -0.62
C PRO A 68 -26.42 0.70 -0.17
N ASP A 69 -27.07 -0.40 0.23
CA ASP A 69 -26.37 -1.65 0.54
C ASP A 69 -25.36 -1.97 -0.57
N PRO A 70 -24.11 -2.30 -0.22
CA PRO A 70 -23.06 -2.52 -1.19
C PRO A 70 -23.52 -3.59 -2.17
N LEU A 71 -23.56 -3.25 -3.46
CA LEU A 71 -23.93 -4.21 -4.50
C LEU A 71 -23.02 -5.44 -4.38
N VAL A 72 -23.61 -6.56 -3.99
CA VAL A 72 -22.91 -7.85 -3.92
C VAL A 72 -22.62 -8.37 -5.33
N ASP A 73 -23.34 -7.89 -6.35
CA ASP A 73 -23.10 -8.24 -7.74
C ASP A 73 -22.49 -7.05 -8.50
N TRP A 74 -21.21 -7.16 -8.83
CA TRP A 74 -20.50 -6.18 -9.65
C TRP A 74 -20.48 -6.69 -11.08
N PRO A 75 -20.61 -5.81 -12.09
CA PRO A 75 -20.45 -6.26 -13.47
C PRO A 75 -19.03 -6.80 -13.66
N THR A 76 -18.91 -8.03 -14.15
CA THR A 76 -17.62 -8.56 -14.56
C THR A 76 -17.20 -7.90 -15.87
N LEU A 77 -16.22 -7.00 -15.80
CA LEU A 77 -15.73 -6.25 -16.96
C LEU A 77 -14.33 -6.72 -17.33
N PRO A 78 -14.01 -6.87 -18.64
CA PRO A 78 -12.64 -7.12 -19.07
C PRO A 78 -11.68 -5.95 -18.78
N CYS A 79 -12.20 -4.74 -18.55
CA CYS A 79 -11.43 -3.53 -18.32
C CYS A 79 -12.23 -2.60 -17.41
N ASP A 80 -11.63 -2.11 -16.32
CA ASP A 80 -12.28 -1.12 -15.47
C ASP A 80 -12.17 0.27 -16.10
N SER A 81 -13.25 1.05 -16.06
CA SER A 81 -13.26 2.41 -16.63
C SER A 81 -12.47 3.44 -15.83
N LEU A 82 -12.09 3.13 -14.58
CA LEU A 82 -11.25 4.00 -13.76
C LEU A 82 -9.82 4.08 -14.30
N VAL A 83 -9.33 3.01 -14.93
CA VAL A 83 -7.97 2.93 -15.50
C VAL A 83 -8.02 2.18 -16.84
N PRO A 84 -8.62 2.78 -17.88
CA PRO A 84 -8.79 2.12 -19.18
C PRO A 84 -7.48 1.84 -19.92
N GLU A 85 -6.36 2.47 -19.51
CA GLU A 85 -5.04 2.27 -20.07
C GLU A 85 -4.46 0.89 -19.73
N TYR A 86 -4.84 0.33 -18.57
CA TYR A 86 -4.34 -0.94 -18.05
C TYR A 86 -5.51 -1.76 -17.51
N CYS A 87 -6.06 -2.66 -18.33
CA CYS A 87 -7.36 -3.27 -18.04
C CYS A 87 -7.47 -4.13 -16.77
N THR A 88 -6.36 -4.57 -16.18
CA THR A 88 -6.40 -5.26 -14.86
C THR A 88 -6.37 -4.26 -13.70
N TYR A 89 -6.17 -2.97 -13.94
CA TYR A 89 -6.18 -1.92 -12.92
C TYR A 89 -7.55 -1.23 -12.80
N PRO A 90 -7.88 -0.66 -11.62
CA PRO A 90 -7.19 -0.86 -10.35
C PRO A 90 -7.25 -2.31 -9.87
N PHE A 91 -6.21 -2.81 -9.21
CA PHE A 91 -6.11 -4.19 -8.73
C PHE A 91 -5.68 -4.21 -7.25
N PRO A 92 -6.29 -5.00 -6.37
CA PRO A 92 -7.54 -5.75 -6.52
C PRO A 92 -8.78 -4.89 -6.75
N ASN A 93 -9.80 -5.44 -7.41
CA ASN A 93 -11.10 -4.77 -7.62
C ASN A 93 -12.22 -5.79 -7.87
N ASN A 94 -13.40 -5.54 -7.29
CA ASN A 94 -14.56 -6.42 -7.37
C ASN A 94 -15.11 -6.64 -8.79
N VAL A 95 -14.83 -5.74 -9.74
CA VAL A 95 -15.17 -5.96 -11.17
C VAL A 95 -14.49 -7.19 -11.78
N PHE A 96 -13.45 -7.71 -11.13
CA PHE A 96 -12.75 -8.93 -11.52
C PHE A 96 -13.16 -10.13 -10.64
N THR A 97 -14.32 -10.05 -9.99
CA THR A 97 -14.88 -11.13 -9.18
C THR A 97 -16.34 -11.36 -9.55
N ALA A 98 -16.83 -12.58 -9.34
CA ALA A 98 -18.24 -12.92 -9.48
C ALA A 98 -18.75 -13.53 -8.17
N ALA A 99 -20.06 -13.41 -7.92
CA ALA A 99 -20.69 -14.10 -6.81
C ALA A 99 -20.57 -15.62 -6.98
N ASP A 100 -20.18 -16.32 -5.92
CA ASP A 100 -20.12 -17.78 -5.87
C ASP A 100 -20.45 -18.28 -4.46
N SER A 101 -21.68 -18.72 -4.27
CA SER A 101 -22.18 -19.20 -2.97
C SER A 101 -21.55 -20.53 -2.51
N ALA A 102 -20.75 -21.20 -3.35
CA ALA A 102 -20.02 -22.40 -2.97
C ALA A 102 -18.70 -22.08 -2.25
N THR A 103 -18.25 -20.83 -2.30
CA THR A 103 -17.02 -20.36 -1.65
C THR A 103 -17.30 -19.79 -0.25
N VAL A 104 -16.27 -19.74 0.60
CA VAL A 104 -16.40 -19.20 1.98
C VAL A 104 -16.66 -17.70 1.95
N THR A 105 -16.09 -16.97 1.00
CA THR A 105 -16.24 -15.52 0.84
C THR A 105 -17.51 -15.11 0.09
N GLY A 106 -18.25 -16.08 -0.47
CA GLY A 106 -19.36 -15.81 -1.38
C GLY A 106 -18.93 -15.25 -2.74
N ARG A 107 -17.64 -15.26 -3.07
CA ARG A 107 -17.07 -14.75 -4.32
C ARG A 107 -15.97 -15.65 -4.85
N ARG A 108 -15.73 -15.54 -6.15
CA ARG A 108 -14.53 -16.08 -6.82
C ARG A 108 -13.92 -15.04 -7.75
N LEU A 109 -12.63 -15.19 -8.06
CA LEU A 109 -12.02 -14.43 -9.14
C LEU A 109 -12.67 -14.77 -10.49
N ALA A 110 -12.82 -13.75 -11.33
CA ALA A 110 -13.47 -13.81 -12.63
C ALA A 110 -12.67 -12.99 -13.66
N LEU A 111 -11.36 -13.21 -13.69
CA LEU A 111 -10.44 -12.54 -14.62
C LEU A 111 -10.67 -13.01 -16.06
N ALA A 112 -10.84 -12.07 -16.98
CA ALA A 112 -10.91 -12.35 -18.39
C ALA A 112 -9.51 -12.64 -18.94
N THR A 113 -9.32 -13.74 -19.68
CA THR A 113 -8.01 -14.07 -20.29
C THR A 113 -7.46 -12.92 -21.14
N ASP A 114 -8.34 -12.19 -21.82
CA ASP A 114 -7.97 -11.07 -22.68
C ASP A 114 -7.59 -9.79 -21.92
N SER A 115 -7.86 -9.71 -20.61
CA SER A 115 -7.47 -8.58 -19.76
C SER A 115 -6.08 -8.76 -19.13
N LEU A 116 -5.57 -9.99 -19.08
CA LEU A 116 -4.30 -10.32 -18.45
C LEU A 116 -3.11 -9.97 -19.33
N PRO A 117 -1.94 -9.68 -18.74
CA PRO A 117 -0.72 -9.40 -19.49
C PRO A 117 -0.38 -10.51 -20.50
N ILE A 118 0.08 -10.10 -21.67
CA ILE A 118 0.58 -11.02 -22.70
C ILE A 118 2.09 -11.18 -22.53
N HIS A 119 2.58 -12.42 -22.58
CA HIS A 119 4.00 -12.70 -22.51
C HIS A 119 4.75 -12.08 -23.71
N LYS A 120 6.06 -11.82 -23.56
CA LYS A 120 6.90 -11.24 -24.65
C LYS A 120 6.87 -12.04 -25.95
N ASN A 121 6.58 -13.34 -25.88
CA ASN A 121 6.47 -14.24 -27.04
C ASN A 121 5.05 -14.29 -27.66
N GLY A 122 4.12 -13.45 -27.18
CA GLY A 122 2.74 -13.38 -27.66
C GLY A 122 1.78 -14.41 -27.06
N THR A 123 2.25 -15.29 -26.16
CA THR A 123 1.37 -16.23 -25.46
C THR A 123 0.49 -15.47 -24.46
N LYS A 124 -0.82 -15.76 -24.45
CA LYS A 124 -1.76 -15.19 -23.48
C LYS A 124 -1.57 -15.83 -22.11
N THR A 125 -1.73 -15.04 -21.05
CA THR A 125 -1.79 -15.58 -19.68
C THR A 125 -3.14 -16.24 -19.45
N GLU A 126 -3.14 -17.49 -19.00
CA GLU A 126 -4.37 -18.21 -18.69
C GLU A 126 -4.97 -17.72 -17.35
N SER A 127 -6.25 -17.35 -17.35
CA SER A 127 -6.94 -16.89 -16.13
C SER A 127 -7.47 -18.04 -15.27
N GLY A 128 -7.65 -19.23 -15.85
CA GLY A 128 -8.26 -20.39 -15.19
C GLY A 128 -7.71 -20.69 -13.79
N PRO A 129 -6.38 -20.82 -13.61
CA PRO A 129 -5.79 -21.09 -12.29
C PRO A 129 -6.08 -20.01 -11.23
N PHE A 130 -6.21 -18.74 -11.63
CA PHE A 130 -6.57 -17.66 -10.72
C PHE A 130 -8.07 -17.69 -10.39
N ASN A 131 -8.91 -18.02 -11.36
CA ASN A 131 -10.37 -18.08 -11.21
C ASN A 131 -10.87 -19.24 -10.33
N GLU A 132 -9.96 -20.10 -9.85
CA GLU A 132 -10.23 -21.08 -8.79
C GLU A 132 -10.19 -20.47 -7.37
N LEU A 133 -9.64 -19.26 -7.22
CA LEU A 133 -9.49 -18.58 -5.93
C LEU A 133 -10.80 -17.88 -5.52
N ASP A 134 -11.12 -17.96 -4.23
CA ASP A 134 -12.32 -17.37 -3.61
C ASP A 134 -12.16 -15.87 -3.29
N GLY A 135 -11.38 -15.15 -4.09
CA GLY A 135 -11.11 -13.73 -3.92
C GLY A 135 -9.63 -13.40 -4.06
N PHE A 136 -9.29 -12.18 -3.66
CA PHE A 136 -7.91 -11.70 -3.68
C PHE A 136 -7.19 -12.02 -2.39
N SER A 137 -5.87 -12.22 -2.49
CA SER A 137 -5.04 -12.39 -1.30
C SER A 137 -5.02 -11.10 -0.46
N PRO A 138 -5.21 -11.19 0.87
CA PRO A 138 -5.17 -10.03 1.76
C PRO A 138 -3.75 -9.47 2.00
N GLY A 139 -2.72 -10.08 1.39
CA GLY A 139 -1.34 -9.60 1.43
C GLY A 139 -0.87 -8.91 0.16
N LEU A 140 -1.77 -8.62 -0.79
CA LEU A 140 -1.41 -7.93 -2.03
C LEU A 140 -1.34 -6.42 -1.82
N ALA A 141 -0.42 -5.78 -2.54
CA ALA A 141 -0.47 -4.34 -2.73
C ALA A 141 -1.68 -3.96 -3.58
N MET A 142 -2.26 -2.80 -3.30
CA MET A 142 -3.23 -2.18 -4.19
C MET A 142 -2.47 -1.42 -5.27
N LEU A 143 -2.83 -1.65 -6.52
CA LEU A 143 -2.15 -1.21 -7.72
C LEU A 143 -3.12 -0.38 -8.56
N THR A 144 -2.63 0.73 -9.08
CA THR A 144 -3.34 1.53 -10.07
C THR A 144 -2.35 2.25 -10.97
N TYR A 145 -2.85 2.97 -11.96
CA TYR A 145 -2.05 3.85 -12.78
C TYR A 145 -2.53 5.30 -12.60
N LEU A 146 -1.60 6.18 -12.23
CA LEU A 146 -1.84 7.62 -12.09
C LEU A 146 -0.75 8.35 -12.88
N PRO A 147 -1.05 8.79 -14.12
CA PRO A 147 -0.05 9.40 -14.97
C PRO A 147 0.53 10.66 -14.32
N ASN A 148 1.86 10.80 -14.38
CA ASN A 148 2.61 11.92 -13.80
C ASN A 148 2.53 12.08 -12.27
N ALA A 149 2.03 11.08 -11.53
CA ALA A 149 2.03 11.13 -10.07
C ALA A 149 3.46 11.32 -9.50
N SER A 150 3.57 12.05 -8.41
CA SER A 150 4.78 12.24 -7.62
C SER A 150 4.63 11.53 -6.27
N THR A 151 5.76 11.13 -5.69
CA THR A 151 5.83 10.62 -4.31
C THR A 151 5.76 11.72 -3.26
N THR A 152 5.72 13.00 -3.66
CA THR A 152 5.69 14.14 -2.73
C THR A 152 4.41 14.12 -1.90
N GLY A 153 4.57 14.06 -0.57
CA GLY A 153 3.47 14.05 0.40
C GLY A 153 2.77 12.71 0.58
N LEU A 154 3.21 11.65 -0.11
CA LEU A 154 2.72 10.30 0.14
C LEU A 154 3.26 9.76 1.47
N PRO A 155 2.50 8.92 2.20
CA PRO A 155 3.05 8.17 3.33
C PRO A 155 4.16 7.24 2.86
N THR A 156 5.27 7.21 3.59
CA THR A 156 6.47 6.44 3.22
C THR A 156 6.70 5.28 4.19
N TRP A 157 7.53 4.31 3.83
CA TRP A 157 7.89 3.23 4.75
C TRP A 157 8.63 3.70 6.01
N LEU A 158 9.15 4.94 6.04
CA LEU A 158 9.77 5.56 7.21
C LEU A 158 8.78 6.37 8.06
N ASP A 159 7.60 6.66 7.52
CA ASP A 159 6.57 7.50 8.14
C ASP A 159 5.18 6.95 7.79
N ILE A 160 4.86 5.81 8.43
CA ILE A 160 3.61 5.08 8.20
C ILE A 160 2.43 5.82 8.82
N ASP A 161 2.62 6.51 9.95
CA ASP A 161 1.55 7.21 10.66
C ASP A 161 0.94 8.33 9.80
N ALA A 162 1.70 8.90 8.86
CA ALA A 162 1.20 9.83 7.86
C ALA A 162 0.02 9.27 7.04
N SER A 163 -0.09 7.95 6.87
CA SER A 163 -1.21 7.33 6.15
C SER A 163 -2.54 7.41 6.90
N LEU A 164 -2.48 7.58 8.22
CA LEU A 164 -3.64 7.65 9.11
C LEU A 164 -4.11 9.11 9.30
N ALA A 165 -3.29 10.09 8.94
CA ALA A 165 -3.61 11.51 9.06
C ALA A 165 -4.84 11.92 8.21
N ASP A 166 -5.58 12.92 8.67
CA ASP A 166 -6.81 13.39 8.01
C ASP A 166 -6.58 13.92 6.60
N ASP A 167 -5.38 14.41 6.31
CA ASP A 167 -4.96 14.94 5.01
C ASP A 167 -4.14 13.95 4.17
N SER A 168 -4.00 12.69 4.60
CA SER A 168 -3.30 11.66 3.82
C SER A 168 -3.84 11.59 2.38
N PRO A 169 -2.97 11.66 1.35
CA PRO A 169 -3.37 11.51 -0.05
C PRO A 169 -3.91 10.12 -0.40
N THR A 170 -3.56 9.11 0.38
CA THR A 170 -3.99 7.73 0.19
C THR A 170 -4.70 7.23 1.45
N VAL A 171 -5.85 6.59 1.27
CA VAL A 171 -6.67 6.05 2.35
C VAL A 171 -7.07 4.62 2.00
N VAL A 172 -6.89 3.73 2.97
CA VAL A 172 -7.39 2.35 2.91
C VAL A 172 -8.31 2.18 4.10
N LEU A 173 -9.56 1.85 3.83
CA LEU A 173 -10.63 1.85 4.83
C LEU A 173 -11.30 0.48 4.87
N ASN A 174 -11.44 -0.11 6.06
CA ASN A 174 -12.38 -1.22 6.24
C ASN A 174 -13.80 -0.68 6.05
N ALA A 175 -14.53 -1.21 5.06
CA ALA A 175 -15.84 -0.69 4.71
C ALA A 175 -16.93 -0.99 5.77
N GLU A 176 -16.70 -1.98 6.63
CA GLU A 176 -17.63 -2.34 7.70
C GLU A 176 -17.37 -1.51 8.97
N THR A 177 -16.11 -1.41 9.40
CA THR A 177 -15.75 -0.73 10.66
C THR A 177 -15.45 0.75 10.50
N GLY A 178 -15.13 1.21 9.29
CA GLY A 178 -14.63 2.55 9.04
C GLY A 178 -13.20 2.79 9.56
N GLU A 179 -12.50 1.75 10.01
CA GLU A 179 -11.12 1.86 10.47
C GLU A 179 -10.17 2.04 9.29
N ARG A 180 -9.20 2.96 9.46
CA ARG A 180 -8.12 3.16 8.49
C ARG A 180 -7.02 2.13 8.70
N VAL A 181 -6.52 1.60 7.60
CA VAL A 181 -5.39 0.66 7.57
C VAL A 181 -4.10 1.43 7.34
N ALA A 182 -3.13 1.24 8.23
CA ALA A 182 -1.81 1.84 8.10
C ALA A 182 -1.09 1.28 6.85
N HIS A 183 -0.49 2.17 6.06
CA HIS A 183 0.15 1.80 4.79
C HIS A 183 1.23 2.79 4.39
N PHE A 184 2.00 2.44 3.37
CA PHE A 184 2.79 3.41 2.58
C PHE A 184 2.39 3.36 1.12
N ALA A 185 2.72 4.41 0.38
CA ALA A 185 2.48 4.48 -1.05
C ALA A 185 3.77 4.81 -1.82
N GLU A 186 3.88 4.25 -3.01
CA GLU A 186 5.08 4.37 -3.84
C GLU A 186 4.73 4.28 -5.33
N ILE A 187 5.71 4.61 -6.17
CA ILE A 187 5.61 4.47 -7.63
C ILE A 187 6.70 3.50 -8.07
N ASP A 188 6.35 2.51 -8.88
CA ASP A 188 7.31 1.58 -9.45
C ASP A 188 8.28 2.33 -10.40
N VAL A 189 9.57 2.29 -10.06
CA VAL A 189 10.66 2.92 -10.82
C VAL A 189 11.49 1.90 -11.63
N SER A 190 11.02 0.67 -11.75
CA SER A 190 11.71 -0.39 -12.49
C SER A 190 11.57 -0.28 -14.02
N LEU A 191 10.64 0.56 -14.49
CA LEU A 191 10.37 0.77 -15.91
C LEU A 191 11.27 1.85 -16.52
N PRO A 192 11.69 1.71 -17.80
CA PRO A 192 12.55 2.71 -18.45
C PRO A 192 11.91 4.09 -18.62
N ASN A 193 10.58 4.14 -18.73
CA ASN A 193 9.81 5.37 -18.78
C ASN A 193 9.22 5.63 -17.39
N GLU A 194 9.62 6.73 -16.77
CA GLU A 194 9.20 7.09 -15.40
C GLU A 194 7.71 7.38 -15.28
N ASP A 195 7.01 7.60 -16.40
CA ASP A 195 5.58 7.88 -16.41
C ASP A 195 4.72 6.62 -16.55
N ASP A 196 5.33 5.46 -16.84
CA ASP A 196 4.63 4.17 -16.95
C ASP A 196 4.53 3.43 -15.60
N GLY A 197 5.13 4.00 -14.55
CA GLY A 197 5.22 3.39 -13.22
C GLY A 197 3.85 3.10 -12.60
N THR A 198 3.70 1.90 -12.04
CA THR A 198 2.49 1.55 -11.27
C THR A 198 2.50 2.32 -9.94
N PHE A 199 1.37 2.95 -9.62
CA PHE A 199 1.14 3.52 -8.29
C PHE A 199 0.71 2.39 -7.35
N MET A 200 1.43 2.23 -6.23
CA MET A 200 1.25 1.12 -5.30
C MET A 200 0.91 1.65 -3.92
N ILE A 201 -0.06 1.03 -3.26
CA ILE A 201 -0.37 1.22 -1.84
C ILE A 201 -0.15 -0.11 -1.13
N ARG A 202 0.68 -0.11 -0.09
CA ARG A 202 1.08 -1.31 0.64
C ARG A 202 0.68 -1.23 2.11
N PRO A 203 -0.36 -1.98 2.52
CA PRO A 203 -0.68 -2.16 3.93
C PRO A 203 0.55 -2.69 4.69
N VAL A 204 0.79 -2.18 5.90
CA VAL A 204 1.84 -2.71 6.80
C VAL A 204 1.32 -3.79 7.74
N GLU A 205 0.05 -4.14 7.59
CA GLU A 205 -0.62 -5.24 8.27
C GLU A 205 -1.36 -6.09 7.24
N ARG A 206 -1.60 -7.36 7.57
CA ARG A 206 -2.42 -8.23 6.74
C ARG A 206 -3.87 -7.79 6.85
N LEU A 207 -4.53 -7.58 5.71
CA LEU A 207 -5.95 -7.27 5.67
C LEU A 207 -6.79 -8.44 6.21
N ALA A 208 -7.96 -8.14 6.74
CA ALA A 208 -8.88 -9.17 7.24
C ALA A 208 -9.43 -10.01 6.07
N ASP A 209 -9.54 -11.32 6.30
CA ASP A 209 -10.15 -12.23 5.33
C ASP A 209 -11.65 -11.87 5.16
N ASN A 210 -12.23 -12.16 4.00
CA ASN A 210 -13.65 -11.92 3.70
C ASN A 210 -14.16 -10.49 4.02
N THR A 211 -13.30 -9.48 3.84
CA THR A 211 -13.60 -8.09 4.22
C THR A 211 -13.53 -7.19 3.00
N ARG A 212 -14.51 -6.28 2.86
CA ARG A 212 -14.48 -5.24 1.81
C ARG A 212 -13.65 -4.07 2.29
N TYR A 213 -12.69 -3.67 1.47
CA TYR A 213 -11.92 -2.45 1.67
C TYR A 213 -12.25 -1.40 0.60
N ILE A 214 -12.26 -0.14 1.01
CA ILE A 214 -12.37 1.02 0.13
C ILE A 214 -10.98 1.66 0.04
N VAL A 215 -10.55 1.96 -1.18
CA VAL A 215 -9.29 2.66 -1.45
C VAL A 215 -9.63 4.01 -2.04
N ALA A 216 -9.16 5.07 -1.42
CA ALA A 216 -9.29 6.42 -1.93
C ALA A 216 -7.92 7.02 -2.18
N ILE A 217 -7.77 7.65 -3.34
CA ILE A 217 -6.59 8.42 -3.70
C ILE A 217 -7.06 9.84 -4.01
N ARG A 218 -6.50 10.81 -3.30
CA ARG A 218 -6.91 12.22 -3.32
C ARG A 218 -5.69 13.12 -3.20
N ASN A 219 -5.74 14.30 -3.80
CA ASN A 219 -4.70 15.33 -3.65
C ASN A 219 -3.25 14.85 -3.95
N VAL A 220 -3.07 13.76 -4.70
CA VAL A 220 -1.75 13.31 -5.14
C VAL A 220 -1.16 14.36 -6.07
N GLN A 221 0.08 14.75 -5.81
CA GLN A 221 0.75 15.79 -6.57
C GLN A 221 1.27 15.24 -7.90
N ASN A 222 1.24 16.05 -8.95
CA ASN A 222 1.90 15.73 -10.20
C ASN A 222 3.37 16.18 -10.15
N LYS A 223 4.26 15.44 -10.84
CA LYS A 223 5.68 15.83 -11.03
C LYS A 223 5.83 17.25 -11.60
N ASP A 224 4.84 17.71 -12.38
CA ASP A 224 4.84 19.00 -13.07
C ASP A 224 4.27 20.19 -12.28
N ALA A 225 3.82 20.02 -11.02
CA ALA A 225 3.19 21.10 -10.24
C ALA A 225 4.09 22.33 -10.03
N ARG A 226 5.41 22.24 -10.29
CA ARG A 226 6.32 23.40 -10.33
C ARG A 226 6.25 24.25 -11.61
N ARG A 227 5.54 23.82 -12.67
CA ARG A 227 5.37 24.57 -13.93
C ARG A 227 4.03 25.31 -14.06
N SER A 228 3.03 25.00 -13.21
CA SER A 228 1.68 25.56 -13.33
C SER A 228 1.48 26.95 -12.72
N SER A 229 2.46 27.53 -12.02
CA SER A 229 2.30 28.86 -11.38
C SER A 229 2.72 30.06 -12.25
N ARG A 230 3.03 29.84 -13.54
CA ARG A 230 3.29 30.92 -14.50
C ARG A 230 2.61 30.69 -15.84
N ALA A 231 1.31 30.91 -15.90
CA ALA A 231 0.63 31.51 -17.05
C ALA A 231 -0.89 31.57 -16.81
N ARG A 232 -1.39 32.75 -16.47
CA ARG A 232 -2.55 33.39 -17.12
C ARG A 232 -2.72 34.78 -16.52
N ALA A 233 -2.22 35.76 -17.28
CA ALA A 233 -2.87 37.07 -17.43
C ALA A 233 -3.83 36.96 -18.61
#